data_AF-A0A1E3HDS2-F1
#
_entry.id   AF-A0A1E3HDS2-F1
#
_cell.length_a   1.000
_cell.length_b   1.000
_cell.length_c   1.000
_cell.angle_alpha   90.00
_cell.angle_beta   90.00
_cell.angle_gamma   90.00
#
_symmetry.space_group_name_H-M   'P 1'
#
loop_
_entity.id
_entity.type
_entity.pdbx_description
1 polymer ?
#
loop_
_entity_poly.entity_id
_entity_poly.type
_entity_poly.pdbx_seq_one_letter_code
_entity_poly.pdbx_strand_id
1 'polypeptide(L)'
;MFSLPSDNNDPNHLACQPIFLTDAFCETSDSVSFFLFALTNDVFPRDKANLGQKPVKTFHASIELATKWDCPLVLRTLEGWLSRLAFERWDDDHFKPLEFFFLAAKGDMPNVARMVIELWDPVPLGEEQFKRYETVAPHWDLHLPRTTEGCEAWNPANWIHKGWSEVGLDYVFALCQCYREMDRQKRGQLFMKGLIEHSRRY
;
A
#
# COMPACT_ATOMS: atom_id res chain seq x y z
N MET A 1 -10.23 -1.15 48.01
CA MET A 1 -9.17 -0.13 48.16
C MET A 1 -7.86 -0.88 47.98
N PHE A 2 -7.27 -0.84 46.78
CA PHE A 2 -5.96 -1.41 46.55
C PHE A 2 -4.98 -0.25 46.46
N SER A 3 -4.15 -0.11 47.49
CA SER A 3 -3.04 0.83 47.53
C SER A 3 -1.90 0.26 46.68
N LEU A 4 -1.44 1.03 45.70
CA LEU A 4 -0.16 0.75 45.04
C LEU A 4 0.97 1.17 45.98
N PRO A 5 2.08 0.41 46.07
CA PRO A 5 3.26 0.85 46.79
C PRO A 5 3.90 2.02 46.03
N SER A 6 4.11 3.13 46.74
CA SER A 6 5.03 4.19 46.33
C SER A 6 6.47 3.70 46.42
N ASP A 7 7.31 4.35 45.62
CA ASP A 7 8.77 4.36 45.66
C ASP A 7 9.49 3.25 44.90
N ASN A 8 9.78 3.55 43.63
CA ASN A 8 11.06 3.22 43.03
C ASN A 8 11.63 4.50 42.39
N ASN A 9 12.39 5.26 43.19
CA ASN A 9 13.35 6.25 42.71
C ASN A 9 14.53 5.52 42.05
N ASP A 10 14.30 4.97 40.85
CA ASP A 10 15.38 4.52 39.99
C ASP A 10 15.79 5.70 39.08
N PRO A 11 17.01 6.28 39.23
CA PRO A 11 17.45 7.40 38.41
C PRO A 11 17.64 7.02 36.93
N ASN A 12 17.52 5.74 36.58
CA ASN A 12 17.53 5.23 35.22
C ASN A 12 16.14 4.81 34.70
N HIS A 13 15.06 5.09 35.42
CA HIS A 13 13.72 4.92 34.87
C HIS A 13 13.56 5.99 33.79
N LEU A 14 13.83 5.63 32.53
CA LEU A 14 13.48 6.44 31.37
C LEU A 14 12.02 6.84 31.57
N ALA A 15 11.80 8.09 31.92
CA ALA A 15 10.45 8.61 32.07
C ALA A 15 9.75 8.30 30.76
N CYS A 16 8.63 7.56 30.81
CA CYS A 16 7.79 7.34 29.64
C CYS A 16 7.38 8.72 29.13
N GLN A 17 8.09 9.23 28.13
CA GLN A 17 7.74 10.49 27.51
C GLN A 17 6.42 10.24 26.77
N PRO A 18 5.38 11.05 27.03
CA PRO A 18 4.12 10.91 26.32
C PRO A 18 4.36 11.18 24.83
N ILE A 19 3.95 10.25 23.98
CA ILE A 19 3.97 10.42 22.53
C ILE A 19 2.72 11.22 22.17
N PHE A 20 2.92 12.42 21.63
CA PHE A 20 1.82 13.26 21.15
C PHE A 20 1.47 12.87 19.72
N LEU A 21 0.22 12.46 19.52
CA LEU A 21 -0.35 12.23 18.20
C LEU A 21 -0.77 13.59 17.59
N THR A 22 -0.18 13.94 16.47
CA THR A 22 -0.30 15.22 15.77
C THR A 22 -0.91 15.11 14.36
N ASP A 23 -1.04 13.90 13.82
CA ASP A 23 -1.55 13.63 12.47
C ASP A 23 -2.89 12.90 12.51
N ALA A 24 -3.95 13.61 12.12
CA ALA A 24 -5.31 13.08 12.14
C ALA A 24 -5.58 11.96 11.11
N PHE A 25 -4.70 11.79 10.13
CA PHE A 25 -4.84 10.74 9.10
C PHE A 25 -4.15 9.45 9.52
N CYS A 26 -2.88 9.52 9.92
CA CYS A 26 -2.06 8.31 10.18
C CYS A 26 -2.02 7.89 11.66
N GLU A 27 -2.41 8.75 12.60
CA GLU A 27 -2.41 8.46 14.04
C GLU A 27 -3.83 8.23 14.59
N THR A 28 -4.62 7.47 13.84
CA THR A 28 -5.93 6.97 14.29
C THR A 28 -5.78 5.67 15.09
N SER A 29 -6.80 5.31 15.87
CA SER A 29 -6.80 4.03 16.62
C SER A 29 -6.56 2.82 15.71
N ASP A 30 -7.16 2.81 14.51
CA ASP A 30 -7.05 1.69 13.57
C ASP A 30 -5.64 1.57 13.00
N SER A 31 -5.08 2.68 12.51
CA SER A 31 -3.74 2.71 11.91
C SER A 31 -2.62 2.46 12.92
N VAL A 32 -2.75 2.96 14.15
CA VAL A 32 -1.82 2.67 15.24
C VAL A 32 -1.91 1.19 15.65
N SER A 33 -3.11 0.63 15.77
CA SER A 33 -3.29 -0.78 16.10
C SER A 33 -2.70 -1.69 15.02
N PHE A 34 -2.95 -1.37 13.74
CA PHE A 34 -2.39 -2.13 12.62
C PHE A 34 -0.86 -1.99 12.52
N PHE A 35 -0.32 -0.79 12.78
CA PHE A 35 1.13 -0.56 12.87
C PHE A 35 1.77 -1.40 13.99
N LEU A 36 1.21 -1.39 15.20
CA LEU A 36 1.71 -2.19 16.32
C LEU A 36 1.58 -3.70 16.05
N PHE A 37 0.51 -4.10 15.36
CA PHE A 37 0.35 -5.47 14.92
C PHE A 37 1.47 -5.89 13.94
N ALA A 38 1.76 -5.07 12.93
CA ALA A 38 2.87 -5.29 11.98
C ALA A 38 4.26 -5.23 12.63
N LEU A 39 4.40 -4.49 13.73
CA LEU A 39 5.65 -4.44 14.50
C LEU A 39 5.90 -5.74 15.28
N THR A 40 4.82 -6.38 15.74
CA THR A 40 4.89 -7.54 16.64
C THR A 40 4.63 -8.88 15.96
N ASN A 41 4.09 -8.87 14.74
CA ASN A 41 3.72 -10.05 13.96
C ASN A 41 4.23 -9.91 12.54
N ASP A 42 4.89 -10.95 12.05
CA ASP A 42 5.33 -11.09 10.67
C ASP A 42 4.27 -11.76 9.77
N VAL A 43 3.28 -12.43 10.37
CA VAL A 43 2.20 -13.09 9.65
C VAL A 43 1.04 -12.13 9.38
N PHE A 44 0.67 -11.99 8.10
CA PHE A 44 -0.49 -11.22 7.68
C PHE A 44 -1.78 -11.77 8.34
N PRO A 45 -2.64 -10.91 8.93
CA PRO A 45 -3.83 -11.40 9.60
C PRO A 45 -4.83 -11.90 8.55
N ARG A 46 -5.08 -13.22 8.54
CA ARG A 46 -6.04 -13.84 7.61
C ARG A 46 -7.48 -13.40 7.88
N ASP A 47 -7.77 -13.03 9.13
CA ASP A 47 -9.08 -12.50 9.49
C ASP A 47 -9.21 -11.04 9.07
N LYS A 48 -10.03 -10.82 8.04
CA LYS A 48 -10.34 -9.50 7.47
C LYS A 48 -10.94 -8.53 8.48
N ALA A 49 -11.51 -9.03 9.59
CA ALA A 49 -11.98 -8.22 10.71
C ALA A 49 -10.86 -7.33 11.29
N ASN A 50 -9.61 -7.80 11.25
CA ASN A 50 -8.45 -7.06 11.77
C ASN A 50 -7.94 -5.97 10.82
N LEU A 51 -8.38 -5.96 9.55
CA LEU A 51 -8.01 -4.94 8.58
C LEU A 51 -8.93 -3.70 8.64
N GLY A 52 -10.01 -3.79 9.42
CA GLY A 52 -11.05 -2.78 9.53
C GLY A 52 -11.96 -2.71 8.29
N GLN A 53 -12.89 -1.76 8.29
CA GLN A 53 -13.85 -1.59 7.18
C GLN A 53 -13.23 -1.02 5.90
N LYS A 54 -12.01 -0.44 5.99
CA LYS A 54 -11.34 0.24 4.87
C LYS A 54 -9.86 -0.17 4.80
N PRO A 55 -9.56 -1.41 4.40
CA PRO A 55 -8.23 -1.99 4.52
C PRO A 55 -7.15 -1.23 3.74
N VAL A 56 -7.46 -0.72 2.53
CA VAL A 56 -6.55 0.15 1.76
C VAL A 56 -6.18 1.42 2.54
N LYS A 57 -7.17 2.06 3.18
CA LYS A 57 -6.94 3.26 4.00
C LYS A 57 -6.08 2.93 5.21
N THR A 58 -6.34 1.80 5.88
CA THR A 58 -5.55 1.33 7.03
C THR A 58 -4.10 1.11 6.63
N PHE A 59 -3.85 0.40 5.52
CA PHE A 59 -2.50 0.22 4.99
C PHE A 59 -1.81 1.55 4.67
N HIS A 60 -2.49 2.45 3.96
CA HIS A 60 -1.92 3.76 3.62
C HIS A 60 -1.55 4.56 4.88
N ALA A 61 -2.46 4.64 5.84
CA ALA A 61 -2.22 5.32 7.11
C ALA A 61 -1.05 4.69 7.89
N SER A 62 -0.94 3.36 7.92
CA SER A 62 0.18 2.69 8.60
C SER A 62 1.51 2.80 7.87
N ILE A 63 1.53 2.91 6.54
CA ILE A 63 2.73 3.25 5.77
C ILE A 63 3.18 4.66 6.13
N GLU A 64 2.28 5.65 6.07
CA GLU A 64 2.58 7.05 6.44
C GLU A 64 3.05 7.15 7.89
N LEU A 65 2.45 6.39 8.81
CA LEU A 65 2.89 6.34 10.20
C LEU A 65 4.28 5.74 10.36
N ALA A 66 4.57 4.64 9.66
CA ALA A 66 5.88 4.00 9.70
C ALA A 66 6.98 4.87 9.10
N THR A 67 6.66 5.62 8.04
CA THR A 67 7.56 6.64 7.48
C THR A 67 7.76 7.79 8.46
N LYS A 68 6.68 8.32 9.06
CA LYS A 68 6.73 9.41 10.04
C LYS A 68 7.59 9.06 11.26
N TRP A 69 7.48 7.82 11.75
CA TRP A 69 8.20 7.35 12.94
C TRP A 69 9.53 6.65 12.62
N ASP A 70 9.99 6.72 11.36
CA ASP A 70 11.23 6.08 10.89
C ASP A 70 11.35 4.62 11.34
N CYS A 71 10.30 3.83 11.05
CA CYS A 71 10.20 2.43 11.44
C CYS A 71 10.35 1.50 10.23
N PRO A 72 11.58 1.26 9.74
CA PRO A 72 11.82 0.44 8.56
C PRO A 72 11.41 -1.02 8.74
N LEU A 73 11.36 -1.51 9.99
CA LEU A 73 10.88 -2.86 10.28
C LEU A 73 9.41 -3.02 9.88
N VAL A 74 8.56 -2.06 10.25
CA VAL A 74 7.14 -2.11 9.90
C VAL A 74 6.95 -1.96 8.39
N LEU A 75 7.69 -1.06 7.74
CA LEU A 75 7.63 -0.93 6.28
C LEU A 75 7.96 -2.26 5.59
N ARG A 76 9.00 -2.98 6.03
CA ARG A 76 9.34 -4.31 5.49
C ARG A 76 8.26 -5.35 5.74
N THR A 77 7.65 -5.36 6.93
CA THR A 77 6.52 -6.25 7.22
C THR A 77 5.34 -5.96 6.28
N LEU A 78 4.99 -4.68 6.12
CA LEU A 78 3.92 -4.25 5.23
C LEU A 78 4.22 -4.60 3.76
N GLU A 79 5.47 -4.45 3.31
CA GLU A 79 5.92 -4.88 1.98
C GLU A 79 5.72 -6.38 1.78
N GLY A 80 6.11 -7.21 2.76
CA GLY A 80 5.91 -8.65 2.71
C GLY A 80 4.43 -9.04 2.64
N TRP A 81 3.59 -8.35 3.41
CA TRP A 81 2.14 -8.55 3.37
C TRP A 81 1.53 -8.15 2.04
N LEU A 82 1.88 -6.99 1.51
CA LEU A 82 1.40 -6.53 0.20
C LEU A 82 1.88 -7.45 -0.93
N SER A 83 3.12 -7.94 -0.87
CA SER A 83 3.67 -8.92 -1.82
C SER A 83 2.86 -10.20 -1.82
N ARG A 84 2.54 -10.72 -0.62
CA ARG A 84 1.72 -11.92 -0.46
C ARG A 84 0.32 -11.73 -1.04
N LEU A 85 -0.32 -10.61 -0.73
CA LEU A 85 -1.65 -10.31 -1.25
C LEU A 85 -1.67 -10.16 -2.78
N ALA A 86 -0.67 -9.49 -3.35
CA ALA A 86 -0.52 -9.40 -4.81
C ALA A 86 -0.33 -10.78 -5.45
N PHE A 87 0.36 -11.71 -4.77
CA PHE A 87 0.56 -13.09 -5.24
C PHE A 87 -0.67 -13.98 -5.13
N GLU A 88 -1.45 -13.85 -4.05
CA GLU A 88 -2.68 -14.63 -3.81
C GLU A 88 -3.81 -14.33 -4.81
N ARG A 89 -3.57 -13.40 -5.76
CA ARG A 89 -4.45 -12.95 -6.84
C ARG A 89 -5.67 -12.20 -6.32
N TRP A 90 -6.24 -11.40 -7.22
CA TRP A 90 -7.28 -10.37 -6.97
C TRP A 90 -8.66 -10.93 -6.60
N ASP A 91 -8.72 -12.11 -6.00
CA ASP A 91 -9.96 -12.75 -5.56
C ASP A 91 -10.55 -12.07 -4.30
N ASP A 92 -9.83 -11.11 -3.72
CA ASP A 92 -10.30 -10.28 -2.62
C ASP A 92 -10.92 -8.96 -3.12
N ASP A 93 -12.22 -8.79 -2.87
CA ASP A 93 -13.01 -7.63 -3.29
C ASP A 93 -12.51 -6.28 -2.72
N HIS A 94 -11.68 -6.29 -1.67
CA HIS A 94 -11.32 -5.08 -0.93
C HIS A 94 -10.15 -4.29 -1.52
N PHE A 95 -9.41 -4.86 -2.45
CA PHE A 95 -8.20 -4.24 -2.96
C PHE A 95 -8.12 -4.31 -4.48
N LYS A 96 -8.16 -3.14 -5.09
CA LYS A 96 -7.98 -2.99 -6.52
C LYS A 96 -6.49 -3.02 -6.88
N PRO A 97 -6.10 -3.60 -8.03
CA PRO A 97 -4.70 -3.58 -8.49
C PRO A 97 -4.06 -2.20 -8.46
N LEU A 98 -4.81 -1.18 -8.85
CA LEU A 98 -4.32 0.19 -8.85
C LEU A 98 -4.13 0.73 -7.42
N GLU A 99 -5.00 0.38 -6.46
CA GLU A 99 -4.82 0.74 -5.05
C GLU A 99 -3.59 0.06 -4.45
N PHE A 100 -3.34 -1.19 -4.81
CA PHE A 100 -2.11 -1.92 -4.45
C PHE A 100 -0.86 -1.23 -4.99
N PHE A 101 -0.89 -0.82 -6.26
CA PHE A 101 0.21 -0.10 -6.86
C PHE A 101 0.48 1.23 -6.13
N PHE A 102 -0.57 1.95 -5.76
CA PHE A 102 -0.47 3.20 -5.01
C PHE A 102 0.11 3.01 -3.61
N LEU A 103 -0.33 1.97 -2.90
CA LEU A 103 0.24 1.60 -1.61
C LEU A 103 1.73 1.27 -1.73
N ALA A 104 2.11 0.53 -2.76
CA ALA A 104 3.50 0.19 -3.03
C ALA A 104 4.35 1.43 -3.33
N ALA A 105 3.81 2.39 -4.09
CA ALA A 105 4.50 3.65 -4.36
C ALA A 105 4.66 4.51 -3.10
N LYS A 106 3.61 4.60 -2.27
CA LYS A 106 3.63 5.31 -0.98
C LYS A 106 4.66 4.76 0.00
N GLY A 107 4.87 3.45 -0.03
CA GLY A 107 5.83 2.76 0.84
C GLY A 107 7.25 2.64 0.27
N ASP A 108 7.52 3.19 -0.92
CA ASP A 108 8.76 2.94 -1.68
C ASP A 108 9.09 1.43 -1.81
N MET A 109 8.08 0.66 -2.22
CA MET A 109 8.12 -0.81 -2.35
C MET A 109 8.10 -1.21 -3.83
N PRO A 110 9.21 -1.03 -4.58
CA PRO A 110 9.23 -1.19 -6.03
C PRO A 110 8.95 -2.63 -6.47
N ASN A 111 9.32 -3.62 -5.66
CA ASN A 111 9.05 -5.03 -5.96
C ASN A 111 7.55 -5.35 -5.90
N VAL A 112 6.83 -4.79 -4.92
CA VAL A 112 5.37 -4.94 -4.84
C VAL A 112 4.73 -4.30 -6.07
N ALA A 113 5.11 -3.08 -6.41
CA ALA A 113 4.60 -2.39 -7.59
C ALA A 113 4.85 -3.18 -8.89
N ARG A 114 6.05 -3.74 -9.04
CA ARG A 114 6.40 -4.63 -10.16
C ARG A 114 5.50 -5.86 -10.19
N MET A 115 5.32 -6.55 -9.06
CA MET A 115 4.47 -7.74 -8.97
C MET A 115 3.03 -7.43 -9.36
N VAL A 116 2.49 -6.30 -8.91
CA VAL A 116 1.14 -5.85 -9.25
C VAL A 116 0.99 -5.66 -10.76
N ILE A 117 1.97 -5.03 -11.41
CA ILE A 117 2.00 -4.85 -12.88
C ILE A 117 2.11 -6.19 -13.62
N GLU A 118 2.93 -7.12 -13.13
CA GLU A 118 3.18 -8.44 -13.74
C GLU A 118 2.01 -9.41 -13.58
N LEU A 119 1.32 -9.34 -12.45
CA LEU A 119 0.29 -10.32 -12.06
C LEU A 119 -1.12 -9.83 -12.36
N TRP A 120 -1.31 -8.55 -12.62
CA TRP A 120 -2.61 -8.08 -13.06
C TRP A 120 -2.94 -8.61 -14.46
N ASP A 121 -4.05 -9.34 -14.53
CA ASP A 121 -4.62 -9.84 -15.76
C ASP A 121 -5.97 -9.16 -15.94
N PRO A 122 -6.17 -8.37 -17.01
CA PRO A 122 -7.45 -7.75 -17.32
C PRO A 122 -8.51 -8.77 -17.78
N VAL A 123 -8.30 -10.09 -17.62
CA VAL A 123 -9.28 -11.13 -18.03
C VAL A 123 -10.66 -10.60 -17.65
N PRO A 124 -11.63 -10.61 -18.58
CA PRO A 124 -12.95 -10.08 -18.30
C PRO A 124 -13.46 -10.74 -17.03
N LEU A 125 -13.45 -9.97 -15.93
CA LEU A 125 -14.10 -10.34 -14.69
C LEU A 125 -15.52 -10.75 -15.11
N GLY A 126 -15.98 -11.92 -14.67
CA GLY A 126 -17.38 -12.28 -14.90
C GLY A 126 -18.27 -11.12 -14.41
N GLU A 127 -19.41 -10.88 -15.05
CA GLU A 127 -20.25 -9.71 -14.72
C GLU A 127 -20.51 -9.55 -13.22
N GLU A 128 -20.60 -10.67 -12.47
CA GLU A 128 -20.74 -10.65 -11.02
C GLU A 128 -19.49 -10.15 -10.28
N GLN A 129 -18.29 -10.59 -10.68
CA GLN A 129 -17.03 -10.12 -10.10
C GLN A 129 -16.83 -8.63 -10.42
N PHE A 130 -17.15 -8.21 -11.65
CA PHE A 130 -17.06 -6.80 -12.03
C PHE A 130 -18.05 -5.92 -11.23
N LYS A 131 -19.31 -6.38 -11.05
CA LYS A 131 -20.28 -5.68 -10.20
C LYS A 131 -19.80 -5.58 -8.75
N ARG A 132 -19.23 -6.63 -8.17
CA ARG A 132 -18.65 -6.58 -6.82
C ARG A 132 -17.48 -5.58 -6.75
N TYR A 133 -16.61 -5.59 -7.77
CA TYR A 133 -15.50 -4.66 -7.90
C TYR A 133 -15.96 -3.19 -7.99
N GLU A 134 -17.08 -2.89 -8.67
CA GLU A 134 -17.66 -1.54 -8.71
C GLU A 134 -18.28 -1.11 -7.37
N THR A 135 -18.79 -2.04 -6.55
CA THR A 135 -19.43 -1.69 -5.26
C THR A 135 -18.46 -1.22 -4.18
N VAL A 136 -17.17 -1.54 -4.29
CA VAL A 136 -16.16 -1.06 -3.33
C VAL A 136 -15.67 0.31 -3.75
N ALA A 137 -16.04 1.33 -2.96
CA ALA A 137 -15.60 2.70 -3.15
C ALA A 137 -14.06 2.79 -3.04
N PRO A 138 -13.34 3.21 -4.09
CA PRO A 138 -11.88 3.26 -4.06
C PRO A 138 -11.39 4.35 -3.11
N HIS A 139 -10.31 4.09 -2.37
CA HIS A 139 -9.71 5.05 -1.44
C HIS A 139 -9.20 6.31 -2.14
N TRP A 140 -8.60 6.16 -3.33
CA TRP A 140 -8.12 7.28 -4.16
C TRP A 140 -9.09 7.68 -5.28
N ASP A 141 -10.32 7.17 -5.26
CA ASP A 141 -11.33 7.43 -6.31
C ASP A 141 -10.82 7.11 -7.74
N LEU A 142 -9.98 6.08 -7.84
CA LEU A 142 -9.36 5.66 -9.09
C LEU A 142 -10.25 4.60 -9.75
N HIS A 143 -10.76 4.94 -10.93
CA HIS A 143 -11.50 4.02 -11.77
C HIS A 143 -10.58 3.46 -12.85
N LEU A 144 -10.53 2.13 -12.95
CA LEU A 144 -9.93 1.50 -14.11
C LEU A 144 -10.86 1.71 -15.32
N PRO A 145 -10.31 2.09 -16.49
CA PRO A 145 -11.10 2.11 -17.72
C PRO A 145 -11.75 0.74 -17.95
N ARG A 146 -13.01 0.71 -18.41
CA ARG A 146 -13.74 -0.51 -18.79
C ARG A 146 -13.15 -1.22 -20.03
N THR A 147 -12.02 -0.75 -20.54
CA THR A 147 -11.52 -1.14 -21.86
C THR A 147 -10.89 -2.52 -21.83
N THR A 148 -11.13 -3.26 -22.91
CA THR A 148 -10.72 -4.65 -23.14
C THR A 148 -9.22 -4.85 -23.35
N GLU A 149 -8.40 -3.81 -23.17
CA GLU A 149 -6.96 -3.84 -23.36
C GLU A 149 -6.26 -3.56 -22.02
N GLY A 150 -5.74 -4.60 -21.36
CA GLY A 150 -5.09 -4.53 -20.02
C GLY A 150 -3.78 -3.76 -19.92
N CYS A 151 -3.55 -2.81 -20.80
CA CYS A 151 -2.46 -1.86 -20.76
C CYS A 151 -2.94 -0.46 -20.34
N GLU A 152 -4.21 -0.13 -20.58
CA GLU A 152 -4.72 1.23 -20.38
C GLU A 152 -4.88 1.62 -18.91
N ALA A 153 -5.08 0.65 -18.01
CA ALA A 153 -5.09 0.89 -16.56
C ALA A 153 -3.77 1.46 -16.04
N TRP A 154 -2.66 1.05 -16.65
CA TRP A 154 -1.31 1.48 -16.29
C TRP A 154 -0.87 2.74 -17.00
N ASN A 155 -1.70 3.31 -17.89
CA ASN A 155 -1.39 4.56 -18.55
C ASN A 155 -1.64 5.73 -17.56
N PRO A 156 -0.60 6.42 -17.08
CA PRO A 156 -0.79 7.50 -16.10
C PRO A 156 -1.63 8.65 -16.64
N ALA A 157 -1.70 8.82 -17.98
CA ALA A 157 -2.54 9.84 -18.61
C ALA A 157 -4.06 9.63 -18.35
N ASN A 158 -4.46 8.42 -17.97
CA ASN A 158 -5.86 8.10 -17.63
C ASN A 158 -6.18 8.38 -16.16
N TRP A 159 -5.19 8.76 -15.35
CA TRP A 159 -5.38 8.99 -13.92
C TRP A 159 -5.76 10.45 -13.66
N ILE A 160 -6.66 10.67 -12.69
CA ILE A 160 -6.93 12.02 -12.19
C ILE A 160 -5.64 12.63 -11.61
N HIS A 161 -5.52 13.97 -11.63
CA HIS A 161 -4.33 14.66 -11.13
C HIS A 161 -3.94 14.26 -9.70
N LYS A 162 -4.93 13.97 -8.84
CA LYS A 162 -4.70 13.44 -7.49
C LYS A 162 -3.93 12.12 -7.50
N GLY A 163 -4.14 11.29 -8.51
CA GLY A 163 -3.41 10.04 -8.70
C GLY A 163 -1.91 10.25 -8.86
N TRP A 164 -1.53 11.31 -9.59
CA TRP A 164 -0.12 11.65 -9.86
C TRP A 164 0.61 12.11 -8.59
N SER A 165 -0.03 12.94 -7.78
CA SER A 165 0.57 13.47 -6.55
C SER A 165 0.83 12.41 -5.48
N GLU A 166 0.10 11.30 -5.51
CA GLU A 166 0.17 10.26 -4.47
C GLU A 166 1.26 9.22 -4.74
N VAL A 167 1.63 9.02 -6.01
CA VAL A 167 2.52 7.94 -6.46
C VAL A 167 3.98 8.40 -6.59
N GLY A 168 4.19 9.70 -6.76
CA GLY A 168 5.53 10.26 -6.97
C GLY A 168 6.02 10.13 -8.42
N LEU A 169 6.95 11.01 -8.79
CA LEU A 169 7.41 11.16 -10.17
C LEU A 169 8.16 9.93 -10.70
N ASP A 170 8.97 9.28 -9.86
CA ASP A 170 9.79 8.13 -10.25
C ASP A 170 8.92 6.96 -10.74
N TYR A 171 7.87 6.64 -9.99
CA TYR A 171 6.93 5.57 -10.32
C TYR A 171 6.09 5.91 -11.55
N VAL A 172 5.66 7.17 -11.68
CA VAL A 172 4.95 7.64 -12.88
C VAL A 172 5.85 7.57 -14.11
N PHE A 173 7.11 8.00 -14.01
CA PHE A 173 8.08 7.91 -15.09
C PHE A 173 8.29 6.45 -15.51
N ALA A 174 8.48 5.55 -14.54
CA ALA A 174 8.63 4.13 -14.80
C ALA A 174 7.42 3.51 -15.50
N LEU A 175 6.20 3.90 -15.11
CA LEU A 175 4.97 3.47 -15.79
C LEU A 175 4.90 3.96 -17.25
N CYS A 176 5.27 5.22 -17.50
CA CYS A 176 5.34 5.76 -18.86
C CYS A 176 6.28 4.96 -19.77
N GLN A 177 7.32 4.31 -19.22
CA GLN A 177 8.24 3.46 -19.98
C GLN A 177 7.67 2.07 -20.30
N CYS A 178 6.78 1.53 -19.45
CA CYS A 178 6.35 0.14 -19.57
C CYS A 178 4.89 -0.05 -20.02
N TYR A 179 4.00 0.93 -19.87
CA TYR A 179 2.55 0.70 -19.96
C TYR A 179 2.07 0.10 -21.30
N ARG A 180 2.80 0.32 -22.40
CA ARG A 180 2.47 -0.22 -23.74
C ARG A 180 2.95 -1.66 -23.96
N GLU A 181 3.77 -2.21 -23.07
CA GLU A 181 4.31 -3.56 -23.23
C GLU A 181 3.22 -4.59 -22.93
N MET A 182 2.91 -5.46 -23.89
CA MET A 182 1.86 -6.47 -23.76
C MET A 182 2.33 -7.67 -22.94
N ASP A 183 3.61 -8.01 -23.00
CA ASP A 183 4.18 -9.07 -22.17
C ASP A 183 4.30 -8.60 -20.72
N ARG A 184 3.54 -9.24 -19.82
CA ARG A 184 3.45 -8.83 -18.42
C ARG A 184 4.80 -8.89 -17.68
N GLN A 185 5.60 -9.93 -17.91
CA GLN A 185 6.89 -10.07 -17.24
C GLN A 185 7.88 -9.01 -17.76
N LYS A 186 7.89 -8.79 -19.07
CA LYS A 186 8.71 -7.75 -19.68
C LYS A 186 8.26 -6.34 -19.25
N ARG A 187 6.97 -6.12 -19.07
CA ARG A 187 6.41 -4.87 -18.52
C ARG A 187 6.96 -4.59 -17.12
N GLY A 188 6.94 -5.58 -16.22
CA GLY A 188 7.54 -5.45 -14.89
C GLY A 188 9.04 -5.17 -14.94
N GLN A 189 9.79 -5.83 -15.83
CA GLN A 189 11.21 -5.56 -16.02
C GLN A 189 11.48 -4.13 -16.52
N LEU A 190 10.70 -3.65 -17.48
CA LEU A 190 10.79 -2.28 -18.00
C LEU A 190 10.44 -1.24 -16.93
N PHE A 191 9.43 -1.52 -16.11
CA PHE A 191 9.09 -0.68 -14.96
C PHE A 191 10.28 -0.53 -14.00
N MET A 192 10.87 -1.64 -13.57
CA MET A 192 12.05 -1.62 -12.67
C MET A 192 13.24 -0.89 -13.30
N LYS A 193 13.47 -1.09 -14.60
CA LYS A 193 14.51 -0.38 -15.33
C LYS A 193 14.25 1.13 -15.34
N GLY A 194 13.00 1.54 -15.60
CA GLY A 194 12.59 2.94 -15.59
C GLY A 194 12.80 3.62 -14.23
N LEU A 195 12.48 2.93 -13.14
CA LEU A 195 12.75 3.41 -11.77
C LEU A 195 14.25 3.66 -11.56
N ILE A 196 15.09 2.66 -11.84
CA ILE A 196 16.55 2.77 -11.66
C ILE A 196 17.15 3.89 -12.52
N GLU A 197 16.67 4.07 -13.75
CA GLU A 197 17.15 5.12 -14.64
C GLU A 197 16.79 6.53 -14.17
N HIS A 198 15.61 6.71 -13.57
CA HIS A 198 15.18 8.01 -13.05
C HIS A 198 15.97 8.39 -11.79
N SER A 199 16.11 7.47 -10.83
CA SER A 199 16.84 7.71 -9.59
C SER A 199 18.36 7.92 -9.78
N ARG A 200 18.90 7.71 -10.99
CA ARG A 200 20.30 8.02 -11.34
C ARG A 200 20.47 9.40 -11.95
N ARG A 201 19.40 10.06 -12.38
CA ARG A 201 19.44 11.37 -13.06
C ARG A 201 19.32 12.55 -12.10
N TYR A 202 18.98 12.27 -10.84
CA TYR A 202 18.77 13.22 -9.75
C TYR A 202 19.41 12.68 -8.47
#